data_AF-A0A0L8AIG1-F1
#
_entry.id   AF-A0A0L8AIG1-F1
#
_cell.length_a   1.000
_cell.length_b   1.000
_cell.length_c   1.000
_cell.angle_alpha   90.00
_cell.angle_beta   90.00
_cell.angle_gamma   90.00
#
_symmetry.space_group_name_H-M   'P 1'
#
loop_
_entity.id
_entity.type
_entity.pdbx_description
1 polymer ?
#
loop_
_entity_poly.entity_id
_entity_poly.type
_entity_poly.pdbx_seq_one_letter_code
_entity_poly.pdbx_strand_id
1 'polypeptide(L)'
;MKNFSYAFRVLLRNKFYSFLNIFGLAIGLAVAIIILLYVQSDMSFDKHHEKYDQIYRIESKFRIPPKDDEFALSSFVLAEMMKEEFPEIQNFTRFMGAGRQLFRIGDKNIYQDNLYFADSSVFSIFTHEFIEGNPKTALVEPSSIVLTQTAAKRIFGNGEAMGQVIETDNNNFKVTGIIKDLPDNVHLTFEGLISISTITSGNLYKQVNKKPISCGISLSILTSCFRKTMM
;
A
#
# COMPACT_ATOMS: atom_id res chain seq x y z
N MET A 1 -2.95 -44.26 36.20
CA MET A 1 -3.79 -43.05 36.39
C MET A 1 -3.98 -42.59 37.84
N LYS A 2 -3.53 -43.33 38.89
CA LYS A 2 -3.71 -42.91 40.30
C LYS A 2 -2.85 -41.70 40.72
N ASN A 3 -1.77 -41.40 40.00
CA ASN A 3 -0.83 -40.32 40.35
C ASN A 3 -1.34 -38.93 39.95
N PHE A 4 -2.16 -38.84 38.90
CA PHE A 4 -2.72 -37.55 38.43
C PHE A 4 -3.73 -36.98 39.44
N SER A 5 -4.58 -37.84 40.02
CA SER A 5 -5.52 -37.42 41.06
C SER A 5 -4.82 -37.00 42.36
N TYR A 6 -3.66 -37.57 42.66
CA TYR A 6 -2.83 -37.13 43.79
C TYR A 6 -2.22 -35.75 43.55
N ALA A 7 -1.61 -35.51 42.38
CA ALA A 7 -1.06 -34.21 42.00
C ALA A 7 -2.13 -33.09 42.02
N PHE A 8 -3.32 -33.37 41.51
CA PHE A 8 -4.44 -32.42 41.51
C PHE A 8 -4.93 -32.09 42.93
N ARG A 9 -4.99 -33.08 43.84
CA ARG A 9 -5.34 -32.85 45.26
C ARG A 9 -4.29 -32.00 45.97
N VAL A 10 -3.01 -32.18 45.65
CA VAL A 10 -1.91 -31.37 46.22
C VAL A 10 -2.00 -29.91 45.76
N LEU A 11 -2.26 -29.68 44.47
CA LEU A 11 -2.48 -28.34 43.91
C LEU A 11 -3.68 -27.62 44.56
N LEU A 12 -4.78 -28.34 44.76
CA LEU A 12 -5.98 -27.83 45.43
C LEU A 12 -5.81 -27.61 46.94
N ARG A 13 -4.86 -28.27 47.59
CA ARG A 13 -4.56 -28.08 49.02
C ARG A 13 -3.74 -26.81 49.25
N ASN A 14 -2.77 -26.53 48.37
CA ASN A 14 -1.89 -25.37 48.44
C ASN A 14 -2.27 -24.31 47.40
N LYS A 15 -3.50 -23.79 47.49
CA LYS A 15 -4.13 -22.95 46.45
C LYS A 15 -3.34 -21.69 46.13
N PHE A 16 -2.85 -20.97 47.14
CA PHE A 16 -2.14 -19.70 46.93
C PHE A 16 -0.79 -19.87 46.21
N TYR A 17 0.04 -20.82 46.68
CA TYR A 17 1.33 -21.11 46.05
C TYR A 17 1.17 -21.70 44.64
N SER A 18 0.20 -22.59 44.45
CA SER A 18 -0.10 -23.14 43.13
C SER A 18 -0.60 -22.06 42.17
N PHE A 19 -1.43 -21.13 42.66
CA PHE A 19 -1.89 -19.98 41.89
C PHE A 19 -0.73 -19.10 41.44
N LEU A 20 0.16 -18.68 42.34
CA LEU A 20 1.31 -17.83 41.98
C LEU A 20 2.20 -18.48 40.91
N ASN A 21 2.51 -19.78 41.04
CA ASN A 21 3.36 -20.49 40.08
C ASN A 21 2.69 -20.66 38.71
N ILE A 22 1.41 -21.04 38.68
CA ILE A 22 0.66 -21.21 37.44
C ILE A 22 0.43 -19.85 36.77
N PHE A 23 0.12 -18.81 37.55
CA PHE A 23 -0.12 -17.47 37.06
C PHE A 23 1.14 -16.83 36.47
N GLY A 24 2.29 -16.97 37.13
CA GLY A 24 3.58 -16.51 36.60
C GLY A 24 3.95 -17.22 35.29
N LEU A 25 3.76 -18.54 35.22
CA LEU A 25 3.99 -19.31 34.00
C LEU A 25 3.02 -18.90 32.88
N ALA A 26 1.74 -18.70 33.20
CA ALA A 26 0.72 -18.28 32.25
C ALA A 26 1.03 -16.89 31.65
N ILE A 27 1.46 -15.93 32.48
CA ILE A 27 1.87 -14.61 32.00
C ILE A 27 3.12 -14.72 31.12
N GLY A 28 4.13 -15.48 31.54
CA GLY A 28 5.35 -15.65 30.75
C GLY A 28 5.06 -16.27 29.38
N LEU A 29 4.21 -17.29 29.33
CA LEU A 29 3.77 -17.92 28.09
C LEU A 29 2.94 -16.94 27.23
N ALA A 30 2.03 -16.17 27.83
CA ALA A 30 1.21 -15.20 27.11
C ALA A 30 2.07 -14.12 26.44
N VAL A 31 3.04 -13.55 27.16
CA VAL A 31 3.96 -12.55 26.61
C VAL A 31 4.81 -13.15 25.49
N ALA A 32 5.32 -14.37 25.66
CA ALA A 32 6.10 -15.05 24.62
C ALA A 32 5.28 -15.31 23.34
N ILE A 33 4.02 -15.74 23.48
CA ILE A 33 3.12 -15.95 22.33
C ILE A 33 2.82 -14.63 21.62
N ILE A 34 2.56 -13.54 22.36
CA ILE A 34 2.30 -12.22 21.77
C ILE A 34 3.51 -11.75 20.96
N ILE A 35 4.73 -11.88 21.50
CA ILE A 35 5.96 -11.53 20.78
C ILE A 35 6.12 -12.39 19.51
N LEU A 36 5.85 -13.70 19.60
CA LEU A 36 5.93 -14.59 18.45
C LEU A 36 4.95 -14.19 17.34
N LEU A 37 3.69 -13.91 17.69
CA LEU A 37 2.68 -13.46 16.74
C LEU A 37 3.07 -12.12 16.11
N TYR A 38 3.66 -11.20 16.89
CA TYR A 38 4.16 -9.93 16.39
C TYR A 38 5.27 -10.13 15.36
N VAL A 39 6.30 -10.92 15.68
CA VAL A 39 7.41 -11.21 14.75
C VAL A 39 6.90 -11.93 13.49
N GLN A 40 5.96 -12.87 13.64
CA GLN A 40 5.34 -13.55 12.50
C GLN A 40 4.60 -12.56 11.59
N SER A 41 3.88 -11.60 12.17
CA SER A 41 3.18 -10.55 11.41
C SER A 41 4.16 -9.65 10.66
N ASP A 42 5.25 -9.23 11.32
CA ASP A 42 6.28 -8.36 10.75
C ASP A 42 6.99 -9.03 9.56
N MET A 43 7.30 -10.32 9.69
CA MET A 43 7.89 -11.09 8.61
C MET A 43 6.93 -11.42 7.45
N SER A 44 5.63 -11.16 7.60
CA SER A 44 4.62 -11.49 6.59
C SER A 44 4.27 -10.33 5.66
N PHE A 45 4.73 -9.11 5.96
CA PHE A 45 4.39 -7.90 5.20
C PHE A 45 4.74 -8.03 3.72
N ASP A 46 3.79 -7.64 2.86
CA ASP A 46 3.91 -7.59 1.38
C ASP A 46 4.26 -8.90 0.66
N LYS A 47 4.36 -10.03 1.39
CA LYS A 47 4.68 -11.35 0.80
C LYS A 47 3.52 -12.02 0.05
N HIS A 48 2.40 -11.32 -0.09
CA HIS A 48 1.23 -11.83 -0.81
C HIS A 48 1.35 -11.67 -2.34
N HIS A 49 2.31 -10.89 -2.83
CA HIS A 49 2.59 -10.79 -4.26
C HIS A 49 3.42 -11.97 -4.75
N GLU A 50 3.12 -12.49 -5.94
CA GLU A 50 3.84 -13.64 -6.53
C GLU A 50 5.34 -13.39 -6.71
N LYS A 51 5.72 -12.13 -6.93
CA LYS A 51 7.10 -11.69 -7.19
C LYS A 51 7.67 -10.84 -6.06
N TYR A 52 7.22 -11.06 -4.82
CA TYR A 52 7.60 -10.21 -3.68
C TYR A 52 9.13 -10.05 -3.50
N ASP A 53 9.92 -11.05 -3.91
CA ASP A 53 11.38 -11.07 -3.84
C ASP A 53 12.08 -10.22 -4.93
N GLN A 54 11.32 -9.76 -5.92
CA GLN A 54 11.77 -9.00 -7.08
C GLN A 54 11.17 -7.59 -7.14
N ILE A 55 10.36 -7.20 -6.16
CA ILE A 55 9.74 -5.89 -6.06
C ILE A 55 10.59 -5.04 -5.12
N TYR A 56 11.10 -3.92 -5.63
CA TYR A 56 11.93 -2.99 -4.87
C TYR A 56 11.33 -1.58 -4.91
N ARG A 57 11.43 -0.87 -3.78
CA ARG A 57 11.07 0.54 -3.68
C ARG A 57 12.34 1.39 -3.80
N ILE A 58 12.24 2.47 -4.57
CA ILE A 58 13.32 3.46 -4.67
C ILE A 58 13.10 4.51 -3.59
N GLU A 59 14.14 4.76 -2.79
CA GLU A 59 14.15 5.76 -1.74
C GLU A 59 15.22 6.81 -2.00
N SER A 60 14.99 8.04 -1.52
CA SER A 60 15.95 9.13 -1.65
C SER A 60 16.56 9.46 -0.30
N LYS A 61 17.90 9.47 -0.25
CA LYS A 61 18.67 9.92 0.91
C LYS A 61 19.34 11.24 0.59
N PHE A 62 18.97 12.29 1.32
CA PHE A 62 19.59 13.61 1.23
C PHE A 62 20.57 13.78 2.37
N ARG A 63 21.80 14.16 2.03
CA ARG A 63 22.82 14.55 3.01
C ARG A 63 23.00 16.05 2.95
N ILE A 64 22.34 16.76 3.87
CA ILE A 64 22.45 18.22 3.97
C ILE A 64 22.97 18.53 5.38
N PRO A 65 24.30 18.68 5.55
CA PRO A 65 24.88 18.93 6.87
C PRO A 65 24.14 20.06 7.61
N PRO A 66 23.80 19.88 8.90
CA PRO A 66 24.24 18.81 9.79
C PRO A 66 23.35 17.55 9.83
N LYS A 67 22.33 17.43 8.96
CA LYS A 67 21.33 16.37 9.03
C LYS A 67 21.27 15.53 7.76
N ASP A 68 21.21 14.22 7.94
CA ASP A 68 20.83 13.29 6.89
C ASP A 68 19.31 13.06 6.98
N ASP A 69 18.60 13.27 5.88
CA ASP A 69 17.17 13.00 5.76
C ASP A 69 16.93 11.88 4.74
N GLU A 70 16.08 10.92 5.10
CA GLU A 70 15.66 9.80 4.26
C GLU A 70 14.17 9.95 3.92
N PHE A 71 13.84 9.80 2.64
CA PHE A 71 12.47 9.93 2.15
C PHE A 71 12.09 8.69 1.32
N ALA A 72 10.88 8.20 1.56
CA ALA A 72 10.24 7.16 0.73
C ALA A 72 9.71 7.72 -0.62
N LEU A 73 10.14 8.92 -1.01
CA LEU A 73 9.76 9.59 -2.25
C LEU A 73 10.98 9.73 -3.13
N SER A 74 10.76 9.65 -4.45
CA SER A 74 11.80 9.89 -5.44
C SER A 74 11.26 10.74 -6.59
N SER A 75 12.17 11.19 -7.47
CA SER A 75 11.82 11.97 -8.64
C SER A 75 10.92 11.15 -9.58
N PHE A 76 9.86 11.78 -10.08
CA PHE A 76 8.89 11.15 -10.97
C PHE A 76 9.52 10.58 -12.26
N VAL A 77 10.60 11.21 -12.73
CA VAL A 77 11.31 10.85 -13.98
C VAL A 77 12.34 9.73 -13.74
N LEU A 78 12.74 9.49 -12.49
CA LEU A 78 13.80 8.53 -12.18
C LEU A 78 13.45 7.11 -12.62
N ALA A 79 12.20 6.69 -12.44
CA ALA A 79 11.77 5.33 -12.80
C ALA A 79 11.96 5.01 -14.29
N GLU A 80 11.71 6.00 -15.16
CA GLU A 80 11.88 5.87 -16.60
C GLU A 80 13.35 5.82 -16.99
N MET A 81 14.16 6.76 -16.47
CA MET A 81 15.62 6.76 -16.69
C MET A 81 16.27 5.47 -16.22
N MET A 82 15.88 4.94 -15.06
CA MET A 82 16.42 3.69 -14.54
C MET A 82 16.09 2.51 -15.45
N LYS A 83 14.88 2.44 -16.02
CA LYS A 83 14.53 1.36 -16.94
C LYS A 83 15.28 1.45 -18.28
N GLU A 84 15.62 2.66 -18.72
CA GLU A 84 16.45 2.86 -19.91
C GLU A 84 17.92 2.49 -19.66
N GLU A 85 18.47 2.82 -18.49
CA GLU A 85 19.88 2.62 -18.16
C GLU A 85 20.20 1.21 -17.66
N PHE A 86 19.26 0.56 -16.96
CA PHE A 86 19.45 -0.76 -16.35
C PHE A 86 18.52 -1.82 -16.97
N PRO A 87 19.02 -2.67 -17.89
CA PRO A 87 18.21 -3.69 -18.57
C PRO A 87 17.66 -4.77 -17.62
N GLU A 88 18.19 -4.89 -16.40
CA GLU A 88 17.69 -5.80 -15.37
C GLU A 88 16.31 -5.38 -14.83
N ILE A 89 15.91 -4.13 -15.02
CA ILE A 89 14.60 -3.62 -14.60
C ILE A 89 13.54 -4.03 -15.61
N GLN A 90 12.84 -5.13 -15.32
CA GLN A 90 11.76 -5.65 -16.18
C GLN A 90 10.60 -4.66 -16.32
N ASN A 91 10.18 -4.05 -15.22
CA ASN A 91 9.11 -3.07 -15.20
C ASN A 91 9.21 -2.12 -14.01
N PHE A 92 8.56 -0.97 -14.11
CA PHE A 92 8.42 -0.03 -13.00
C PHE A 92 6.96 0.40 -12.88
N THR A 93 6.56 0.85 -11.69
CA THR A 93 5.33 1.60 -11.49
C THR A 93 5.60 2.68 -10.47
N ARG A 94 4.93 3.82 -10.62
CA ARG A 94 4.98 4.94 -9.70
C ARG A 94 3.67 4.99 -8.93
N PHE A 95 3.74 5.41 -7.68
CA PHE A 95 2.56 5.75 -6.89
C PHE A 95 2.65 7.21 -6.48
N MET A 96 1.58 7.96 -6.74
CA MET A 96 1.46 9.35 -6.30
C MET A 96 0.11 9.53 -5.61
N GLY A 97 0.10 9.99 -4.36
CA GLY A 97 -1.14 10.23 -3.64
C GLY A 97 -2.02 11.25 -4.37
N ALA A 98 -3.28 10.90 -4.61
CA ALA A 98 -4.27 11.79 -5.21
C ALA A 98 -5.01 12.66 -4.18
N GLY A 99 -4.71 12.47 -2.89
CA GLY A 99 -5.38 13.15 -1.79
C GLY A 99 -6.84 12.78 -1.66
N ARG A 100 -7.56 13.52 -0.80
CA ARG A 100 -9.02 13.39 -0.65
C ARG A 100 -9.72 13.95 -1.89
N GLN A 101 -10.58 13.15 -2.50
CA GLN A 101 -11.42 13.55 -3.65
C GLN A 101 -12.91 13.52 -3.25
N LEU A 102 -13.69 14.47 -3.77
CA LEU A 102 -15.14 14.44 -3.66
C LEU A 102 -15.72 13.73 -4.88
N PHE A 103 -16.26 12.54 -4.68
CA PHE A 103 -16.91 11.73 -5.72
C PHE A 103 -18.39 12.06 -5.76
N ARG A 104 -18.89 12.42 -6.95
CA ARG A 104 -20.29 12.76 -7.21
C ARG A 104 -20.87 11.73 -8.17
N ILE A 105 -21.96 11.09 -7.76
CA ILE A 105 -22.62 10.03 -8.52
C ILE A 105 -24.13 10.23 -8.41
N GLY A 106 -24.73 10.76 -9.47
CA GLY A 106 -26.10 11.26 -9.42
C GLY A 106 -26.25 12.30 -8.31
N ASP A 107 -27.16 12.04 -7.38
CA ASP A 107 -27.44 12.93 -6.24
C ASP A 107 -26.52 12.70 -5.02
N LYS A 108 -25.61 11.72 -5.07
CA LYS A 108 -24.73 11.37 -3.94
C LYS A 108 -23.38 12.06 -4.05
N ASN A 109 -22.92 12.61 -2.93
CA ASN A 109 -21.58 13.15 -2.77
C ASN A 109 -20.85 12.37 -1.67
N ILE A 110 -19.72 11.75 -1.99
CA ILE A 110 -18.95 10.89 -1.09
C ILE A 110 -17.50 11.36 -1.11
N TYR A 111 -16.92 11.62 0.07
CA TYR A 111 -15.48 11.84 0.17
C TYR A 111 -14.75 10.51 0.09
N GLN A 112 -13.78 10.43 -0.81
CA GLN A 112 -12.92 9.28 -1.02
C GLN A 112 -11.48 9.64 -0.67
N ASP A 113 -10.90 8.87 0.25
CA ASP A 113 -9.51 8.95 0.67
C ASP A 113 -8.69 7.77 0.09
N ASN A 114 -7.38 7.74 0.38
CA ASN A 114 -6.48 6.64 -0.01
C ASN A 114 -6.51 6.31 -1.51
N LEU A 115 -6.59 7.35 -2.33
CA LEU A 115 -6.48 7.26 -3.79
C LEU A 115 -5.04 7.51 -4.21
N TYR A 116 -4.54 6.72 -5.16
CA TYR A 116 -3.23 6.88 -5.75
C TYR A 116 -3.31 6.91 -7.27
N PHE A 117 -2.49 7.75 -7.90
CA PHE A 117 -2.17 7.60 -9.30
C PHE A 117 -1.12 6.51 -9.46
N ALA A 118 -1.35 5.59 -10.41
CA ALA A 118 -0.45 4.49 -10.70
C ALA A 118 -0.27 4.27 -12.21
N ASP A 119 0.90 3.76 -12.60
CA ASP A 119 1.16 3.34 -13.98
C ASP A 119 0.33 2.08 -14.32
N SER A 120 0.06 1.86 -15.60
CA SER A 120 -0.67 0.67 -16.07
C SER A 120 0.05 -0.65 -15.78
N SER A 121 1.37 -0.59 -15.56
CA SER A 121 2.24 -1.69 -15.16
C SER A 121 1.99 -2.17 -13.73
N VAL A 122 1.25 -1.45 -12.89
CA VAL A 122 1.03 -1.80 -11.48
C VAL A 122 0.55 -3.25 -11.30
N PHE A 123 -0.39 -3.71 -12.13
CA PHE A 123 -0.94 -5.06 -12.05
C PHE A 123 -0.07 -6.16 -12.68
N SER A 124 1.03 -5.78 -13.35
CA SER A 124 2.06 -6.71 -13.82
C SER A 124 3.17 -6.95 -12.79
N ILE A 125 3.33 -5.99 -11.88
CA ILE A 125 4.32 -5.98 -10.80
C ILE A 125 3.70 -6.54 -9.53
N PHE A 126 2.53 -6.02 -9.15
CA PHE A 126 1.81 -6.40 -7.95
C PHE A 126 0.63 -7.32 -8.28
N THR A 127 0.62 -8.50 -7.65
CA THR A 127 -0.49 -9.46 -7.79
C THR A 127 -1.72 -8.96 -7.07
N HIS A 128 -2.81 -8.76 -7.81
CA HIS A 128 -4.13 -8.40 -7.30
C HIS A 128 -5.20 -9.26 -7.97
N GLU A 129 -6.18 -9.71 -7.20
CA GLU A 129 -7.31 -10.48 -7.69
C GLU A 129 -8.38 -9.54 -8.25
N PHE A 130 -8.63 -9.59 -9.55
CA PHE A 130 -9.70 -8.82 -10.20
C PHE A 130 -11.02 -9.55 -10.05
N ILE A 131 -12.01 -8.88 -9.47
CA ILE A 131 -13.40 -9.34 -9.44
C ILE A 131 -14.05 -9.02 -10.79
N GLU A 132 -13.82 -7.81 -11.30
CA GLU A 132 -14.32 -7.35 -12.60
C GLU A 132 -13.27 -6.49 -13.33
N GLY A 133 -13.27 -6.54 -14.66
CA GLY A 133 -12.32 -5.82 -15.51
C GLY A 133 -11.11 -6.65 -15.93
N ASN A 134 -10.16 -6.00 -16.62
CA ASN A 134 -8.97 -6.67 -17.14
C ASN A 134 -7.69 -5.95 -16.67
N PRO A 135 -6.76 -6.63 -15.98
CA PRO A 135 -5.55 -6.03 -15.43
C PRO A 135 -4.66 -5.36 -16.48
N LYS A 136 -4.70 -5.84 -17.74
CA LYS A 136 -3.86 -5.30 -18.82
C LYS A 136 -4.38 -3.96 -19.38
N THR A 137 -5.68 -3.70 -19.25
CA THR A 137 -6.33 -2.51 -19.85
C THR A 137 -6.85 -1.54 -18.81
N ALA A 138 -6.98 -1.95 -17.54
CA ALA A 138 -7.69 -1.20 -16.51
C ALA A 138 -7.14 0.22 -16.27
N LEU A 139 -5.83 0.47 -16.39
CA LEU A 139 -5.23 1.79 -16.14
C LEU A 139 -4.50 2.38 -17.35
N VAL A 140 -4.77 1.87 -18.55
CA VAL A 140 -4.11 2.35 -19.78
C VAL A 140 -4.67 3.69 -20.25
N GLU A 141 -6.00 3.83 -20.24
CA GLU A 141 -6.65 5.07 -20.67
C GLU A 141 -6.61 6.13 -19.56
N PRO A 142 -6.40 7.42 -19.91
CA PRO A 142 -6.54 8.50 -18.93
C PRO A 142 -7.97 8.55 -18.39
N SER A 143 -8.15 9.16 -17.21
CA SER A 143 -9.44 9.20 -16.52
C SER A 143 -10.02 7.81 -16.20
N SER A 144 -9.17 6.78 -16.11
CA SER A 144 -9.57 5.45 -15.64
C SER A 144 -9.30 5.28 -14.15
N ILE A 145 -10.21 4.61 -13.43
CA ILE A 145 -10.05 4.26 -12.02
C ILE A 145 -10.37 2.78 -11.77
N VAL A 146 -9.52 2.14 -10.97
CA VAL A 146 -9.74 0.82 -10.39
C VAL A 146 -10.05 0.99 -8.91
N LEU A 147 -11.08 0.32 -8.41
CA LEU A 147 -11.53 0.43 -7.02
C LEU A 147 -11.40 -0.92 -6.30
N THR A 148 -11.19 -0.89 -4.98
CA THR A 148 -11.34 -2.09 -4.16
C THR A 148 -12.82 -2.45 -4.00
N GLN A 149 -13.11 -3.71 -3.67
CA GLN A 149 -14.46 -4.22 -3.50
C GLN A 149 -15.24 -3.40 -2.47
N THR A 150 -14.62 -3.09 -1.32
CA THR A 150 -15.24 -2.30 -0.27
C THR A 150 -15.49 -0.86 -0.72
N ALA A 151 -14.56 -0.25 -1.46
CA ALA A 151 -14.73 1.10 -2.00
C ALA A 151 -15.87 1.15 -3.03
N ALA A 152 -15.88 0.23 -4.00
CA ALA A 152 -16.92 0.13 -5.01
C ALA A 152 -18.31 -0.04 -4.37
N LYS A 153 -18.43 -0.92 -3.38
CA LYS A 153 -19.70 -1.13 -2.64
C LYS A 153 -20.13 0.11 -1.85
N ARG A 154 -19.21 0.84 -1.23
CA ARG A 154 -19.53 2.08 -0.51
C ARG A 154 -20.02 3.18 -1.46
N ILE A 155 -19.44 3.24 -2.65
CA ILE A 155 -19.71 4.27 -3.66
C ILE A 155 -21.02 3.97 -4.42
N PHE A 156 -21.16 2.76 -4.96
CA PHE A 156 -22.29 2.37 -5.83
C PHE A 156 -23.36 1.53 -5.12
N GLY A 157 -23.15 1.13 -3.86
CA GLY A 157 -24.06 0.25 -3.14
C GLY A 157 -24.01 -1.18 -3.68
N ASN A 158 -25.19 -1.73 -3.98
CA ASN A 158 -25.31 -3.03 -4.66
C ASN A 158 -25.48 -2.88 -6.19
N GLY A 159 -25.25 -1.68 -6.74
CA GLY A 159 -25.34 -1.44 -8.18
C GLY A 159 -24.09 -1.89 -8.94
N GLU A 160 -24.21 -2.00 -10.27
CA GLU A 160 -23.07 -2.28 -11.16
C GLU A 160 -22.12 -1.08 -11.19
N ALA A 161 -20.92 -1.24 -10.62
CA ALA A 161 -19.92 -0.18 -10.56
C ALA A 161 -19.06 -0.10 -11.84
N MET A 162 -18.90 -1.20 -12.58
CA MET A 162 -18.08 -1.23 -13.79
C MET A 162 -18.63 -0.35 -14.91
N GLY A 163 -17.75 0.38 -15.57
CA GLY A 163 -18.08 1.26 -16.69
C GLY A 163 -18.77 2.57 -16.28
N GLN A 164 -19.17 2.72 -15.02
CA GLN A 164 -19.77 3.95 -14.51
C GLN A 164 -18.75 5.08 -14.45
N VAL A 165 -19.25 6.31 -14.52
CA VAL A 165 -18.44 7.52 -14.43
C VAL A 165 -18.66 8.15 -13.06
N ILE A 166 -17.56 8.42 -12.37
CA ILE A 166 -17.48 9.14 -11.11
C ILE A 166 -17.07 10.56 -11.43
N GLU A 167 -17.92 11.53 -11.13
CA GLU A 167 -17.60 12.93 -11.31
C GLU A 167 -16.81 13.45 -10.12
N THR A 168 -15.80 14.28 -10.37
CA THR A 168 -15.09 15.02 -9.32
C THR A 168 -14.98 16.49 -9.73
N ASP A 169 -14.59 17.35 -8.79
CA ASP A 169 -14.49 18.79 -9.06
C ASP A 169 -13.54 19.14 -10.21
N ASN A 170 -12.54 18.27 -10.49
CA ASN A 170 -11.52 18.53 -11.49
C ASN A 170 -11.59 17.62 -12.72
N ASN A 171 -11.95 16.34 -12.56
CA ASN A 171 -11.98 15.36 -13.65
C ASN A 171 -13.06 14.30 -13.42
N ASN A 172 -13.53 13.70 -14.51
CA ASN A 172 -14.39 12.53 -14.43
C ASN A 172 -13.54 11.27 -14.55
N PHE A 173 -13.85 10.25 -13.76
CA PHE A 173 -13.17 8.96 -13.73
C PHE A 173 -14.12 7.84 -14.12
N LYS A 174 -13.78 7.05 -15.13
CA LYS A 174 -14.52 5.85 -15.51
C LYS A 174 -13.97 4.65 -14.75
N VAL A 175 -14.87 3.89 -14.12
CA VAL A 175 -14.50 2.64 -13.44
C VAL A 175 -14.17 1.57 -14.48
N THR A 176 -12.93 1.12 -14.48
CA THR A 176 -12.37 0.18 -15.46
C THR A 176 -11.93 -1.15 -14.85
N GLY A 177 -11.99 -1.27 -13.53
CA GLY A 177 -11.75 -2.51 -12.82
C GLY A 177 -12.21 -2.45 -11.37
N ILE A 178 -12.57 -3.60 -10.84
CA ILE A 178 -12.84 -3.83 -9.42
C ILE A 178 -11.93 -4.97 -8.96
N ILE A 179 -11.12 -4.69 -7.95
CA ILE A 179 -10.24 -5.69 -7.34
C ILE A 179 -10.76 -6.09 -5.96
N LYS A 180 -10.36 -7.26 -5.51
CA LYS A 180 -10.55 -7.68 -4.13
C LYS A 180 -9.81 -6.76 -3.17
N ASP A 181 -10.33 -6.63 -1.95
CA ASP A 181 -9.68 -5.85 -0.92
C ASP A 181 -8.26 -6.39 -0.62
N LEU A 182 -7.35 -5.46 -0.34
CA LEU A 182 -5.97 -5.78 0.03
C LEU A 182 -5.94 -6.53 1.36
N PRO A 183 -4.96 -7.43 1.58
CA PRO A 183 -4.80 -8.06 2.87
C PRO A 183 -4.37 -7.03 3.94
N ASP A 184 -4.58 -7.35 5.22
CA ASP A 184 -4.31 -6.39 6.32
C ASP A 184 -2.81 -6.10 6.51
N ASN A 185 -1.93 -6.98 6.04
CA ASN A 185 -0.47 -6.93 6.21
C ASN A 185 0.24 -6.35 4.97
N VAL A 186 -0.19 -5.17 4.52
CA VAL A 186 0.43 -4.45 3.40
C VAL A 186 0.97 -3.09 3.81
N HIS A 187 2.11 -2.69 3.26
CA HIS A 187 2.65 -1.34 3.52
C HIS A 187 1.84 -0.24 2.81
N LEU A 188 1.39 -0.52 1.58
CA LEU A 188 0.67 0.43 0.73
C LEU A 188 -0.81 0.06 0.68
N THR A 189 -1.60 0.72 1.52
CA THR A 189 -3.05 0.62 1.49
C THR A 189 -3.64 1.65 0.52
N PHE A 190 -4.58 1.20 -0.30
CA PHE A 190 -5.33 2.08 -1.19
C PHE A 190 -6.75 1.58 -1.37
N GLU A 191 -7.67 2.52 -1.64
CA GLU A 191 -9.07 2.23 -1.94
C GLU A 191 -9.37 2.40 -3.43
N GLY A 192 -8.48 3.09 -4.15
CA GLY A 192 -8.55 3.19 -5.59
C GLY A 192 -7.23 3.61 -6.24
N LEU A 193 -7.03 3.12 -7.46
CA LEU A 193 -5.91 3.47 -8.33
C LEU A 193 -6.43 4.21 -9.55
N ILE A 194 -5.88 5.39 -9.82
CA ILE A 194 -6.22 6.23 -10.97
C ILE A 194 -5.08 6.12 -11.98
N SER A 195 -5.40 6.10 -13.28
CA SER A 195 -4.36 6.08 -14.31
C SER A 195 -3.49 7.34 -14.21
N ILE A 196 -2.18 7.13 -14.10
CA ILE A 196 -1.20 8.22 -14.05
C ILE A 196 -1.21 9.08 -15.32
N SER A 197 -1.62 8.50 -16.45
CA SER A 197 -1.77 9.22 -17.72
C SER A 197 -2.74 10.39 -17.61
N THR A 198 -3.69 10.36 -16.65
CA THR A 198 -4.60 11.48 -16.36
C THR A 198 -3.85 12.76 -15.98
N ILE A 199 -2.73 12.63 -15.26
CA ILE A 199 -1.89 13.78 -14.87
C ILE A 199 -1.23 14.38 -16.12
N THR A 200 -0.71 13.52 -17.00
CA THR A 200 0.03 13.89 -18.21
C THR A 200 -0.89 14.42 -19.31
N SER A 201 -2.11 13.90 -19.45
CA SER A 201 -3.06 14.24 -20.51
C SER A 201 -3.97 15.43 -20.19
N GLY A 202 -4.11 15.81 -18.92
CA GLY A 202 -5.09 16.79 -18.45
C GLY A 202 -4.53 18.12 -17.93
N ASN A 203 -5.43 19.04 -17.57
CA ASN A 203 -5.13 20.32 -16.90
C ASN A 203 -4.36 20.15 -15.56
N LEU A 204 -4.23 18.92 -15.03
CA LEU A 204 -3.45 18.62 -13.82
C LEU A 204 -1.96 18.93 -13.98
N TYR A 205 -1.37 18.77 -15.17
CA TYR A 205 0.02 19.19 -15.43
C TYR A 205 0.23 20.69 -15.12
N LYS A 206 -0.78 21.54 -15.37
CA LYS A 206 -0.74 22.97 -15.01
C LYS A 206 -0.91 23.23 -13.51
N GLN A 207 -1.55 22.32 -12.76
CA GLN A 207 -1.74 22.45 -11.31
C GLN A 207 -0.55 21.88 -10.51
N VAL A 208 0.03 20.75 -10.94
CA VAL A 208 1.27 20.19 -10.38
C VAL A 208 2.41 21.20 -10.51
N ASN A 209 2.49 21.93 -11.62
CA ASN A 209 3.46 23.02 -11.81
C ASN A 209 3.10 24.32 -11.07
N LYS A 210 1.88 24.47 -10.54
CA LYS A 210 1.46 25.64 -9.73
C LYS A 210 1.59 25.41 -8.22
N LYS A 211 1.50 24.16 -7.76
CA LYS A 211 1.79 23.81 -6.37
C LYS A 211 3.32 23.73 -6.27
N PRO A 212 4.00 24.56 -5.45
CA PRO A 212 5.42 24.38 -5.25
C PRO A 212 5.61 22.94 -4.78
N ILE A 213 6.30 22.15 -5.60
CA ILE A 213 6.86 20.88 -5.15
C ILE A 213 7.79 21.31 -4.01
N SER A 214 7.35 21.15 -2.77
CA SER A 214 8.10 21.51 -1.57
C SER A 214 9.29 20.56 -1.35
N CYS A 215 9.90 20.09 -2.44
CA CYS A 215 11.24 19.56 -2.44
C CYS A 215 12.07 20.69 -3.04
N GLY A 216 12.78 21.44 -2.19
CA GLY A 216 13.67 22.53 -2.57
C GLY A 216 14.86 21.99 -3.38
N ILE A 217 14.62 21.66 -4.65
CA ILE A 217 15.63 21.23 -5.59
C ILE A 217 16.37 22.48 -6.03
N SER A 218 17.40 22.87 -5.26
CA SER A 218 18.52 23.60 -5.82
C SER A 218 19.23 22.63 -6.77
N LEU A 219 19.22 22.98 -8.05
CA LEU A 219 19.77 22.23 -9.16
C LEU A 219 21.30 22.24 -9.08
N SER A 220 21.88 21.42 -8.20
CA SER A 220 23.33 21.23 -8.09
C SER A 220 23.58 19.87 -7.42
N ILE A 221 24.47 19.07 -8.00
CA ILE A 221 24.98 17.79 -7.48
C ILE A 221 24.16 16.56 -7.93
N LEU A 222 24.14 16.34 -9.25
CA LEU A 222 23.98 15.02 -9.86
C LEU A 222 25.35 14.38 -9.98
N THR A 223 25.82 13.70 -8.93
CA THR A 223 26.88 12.67 -9.03
C THR A 223 26.95 11.93 -7.70
N SER A 224 26.96 10.60 -7.77
CA SER A 224 27.25 9.65 -6.68
C SER A 224 26.15 9.41 -5.64
N CYS A 225 25.29 8.40 -5.88
CA CYS A 225 25.03 7.34 -4.88
C CYS A 225 24.08 6.25 -5.40
N PHE A 226 24.52 5.41 -6.34
CA PHE A 226 23.94 4.07 -6.50
C PHE A 226 24.77 3.11 -5.63
N ARG A 227 24.33 2.87 -4.39
CA ARG A 227 24.79 1.72 -3.62
C ARG A 227 23.57 0.99 -3.06
N LYS A 228 23.41 -0.23 -3.57
CA LYS A 228 22.44 -1.26 -3.24
C LYS A 228 22.26 -1.40 -1.72
N THR A 229 21.06 -1.17 -1.21
CA THR A 229 20.66 -1.60 0.13
C THR A 229 19.46 -2.53 -0.02
N MET A 230 19.73 -3.82 0.13
CA MET A 230 18.73 -4.84 0.48
C MET A 230 18.36 -4.62 1.95
N MET A 231 17.09 -4.41 2.23
CA MET A 231 16.38 -5.08 3.32
C MET A 231 14.88 -4.90 3.14
#